data_AF-A0A9D9IFP4-F1
#
_entry.id   AF-A0A9D9IFP4-F1
#
_cell.length_a   1.000
_cell.length_b   1.000
_cell.length_c   1.000
_cell.angle_alpha   90.00
_cell.angle_beta   90.00
_cell.angle_gamma   90.00
#
_symmetry.space_group_name_H-M   'P 1'
#
loop_
_entity.id
_entity.type
_entity.pdbx_description
1 polymer ?
#
loop_
_entity_poly.entity_id
_entity_poly.type
_entity_poly.pdbx_seq_one_letter_code
_entity_poly.pdbx_strand_id
1 'polypeptide(L)'
;MKGMRFLLLPVLLAAPFFSLSGRTNDVPRIVNVINFVRAIEPRDINVTEDVLYETVLNQAELMQEYGLTGTFLLQYDALVMPRYQKLMKELVSKGFEVGGWWEITQPHVEAAGMHWRGRYPWDWHADVGFATGYAPQERVKLVDVYMEKFHSVFGEYPTSVGSWFIDAHTLAYMHEKYGIVASCNCKDQVGTDGYTLWGGYWNQAYYPSRLNGYMPAQTEEGQIPVPVFRMLGSDPVYQYDTGLGHTIQGVITLEPVYPDAGGSETWVRRFLDAICEAPCIGFNYAQAGQENSFMWKAMGKALKMQFSLLDSLEEAGRIRLETLGASGRWFRENYRVTPPTSVTVLEDTYGNGNRTVWYDSRFYRANILWDGESVRFRDIHIFDERVKSDYVDSKGTSNQCIYEACPVLDGFRWSTPQEYAAIRFFEGSEGNFREMKLSGVDVSTSGKDAMCLEFRSADGNRYTVRMEEDGIELKGGTGRMDWRLCLSVPEGRTLPLTVTDDGKSLKSEKKGIEYGLTLTKGRFIRSGNSVWMVPEKGVLSMDCSGSR
;
A
#
# COMPACT_ATOMS: atom_id res chain seq x y z
N MET A 1 55.96 -48.30 21.39
CA MET A 1 55.45 -47.37 20.35
C MET A 1 54.20 -47.96 19.71
N LYS A 2 53.02 -47.50 20.12
CA LYS A 2 51.78 -47.45 19.33
C LYS A 2 50.83 -46.54 20.13
N GLY A 3 50.50 -45.40 19.52
CA GLY A 3 49.88 -44.26 20.18
C GLY A 3 48.42 -44.47 20.52
N MET A 4 48.05 -43.99 21.71
CA MET A 4 46.69 -43.91 22.22
C MET A 4 46.04 -42.67 21.61
N ARG A 5 45.10 -42.86 20.67
CA ARG A 5 44.31 -41.77 20.10
C ARG A 5 43.16 -41.43 21.05
N PHE A 6 43.19 -40.23 21.63
CA PHE A 6 42.03 -39.61 22.27
C PHE A 6 40.98 -39.30 21.20
N LEU A 7 39.79 -39.87 21.34
CA LEU A 7 38.62 -39.47 20.56
C LEU A 7 37.98 -38.27 21.28
N LEU A 8 38.14 -37.08 20.70
CA LEU A 8 37.39 -35.89 21.08
C LEU A 8 35.95 -36.04 20.56
N LEU A 9 35.01 -36.19 21.48
CA LEU A 9 33.58 -36.16 21.21
C LEU A 9 33.15 -34.70 20.99
N PRO A 10 32.58 -34.30 19.83
CA PRO A 10 32.05 -32.95 19.69
C PRO A 10 30.71 -32.88 20.45
N VAL A 11 30.67 -32.05 21.49
CA VAL A 11 29.42 -31.64 22.15
C VAL A 11 28.70 -30.71 21.16
N LEU A 12 27.75 -31.27 20.40
CA LEU A 12 26.76 -30.50 19.66
C LEU A 12 25.85 -29.81 20.68
N LEU A 13 26.08 -28.52 20.91
CA LEU A 13 25.11 -27.61 21.52
C LEU A 13 23.89 -27.55 20.60
N ALA A 14 22.86 -28.33 20.94
CA ALA A 14 21.55 -28.21 20.33
C ALA A 14 20.96 -26.86 20.76
N ALA A 15 21.05 -25.86 19.87
CA ALA A 15 20.20 -24.69 19.95
C ALA A 15 18.73 -25.15 19.86
N PRO A 16 17.80 -24.60 20.65
CA PRO A 16 16.40 -24.92 20.50
C PRO A 16 15.94 -24.35 19.15
N PHE A 17 15.84 -25.23 18.15
CA PHE A 17 14.99 -24.98 17.00
C PHE A 17 13.57 -24.83 17.54
N PHE A 18 13.09 -23.60 17.65
CA PHE A 18 11.66 -23.37 17.65
C PHE A 18 11.14 -23.94 16.33
N SER A 19 10.48 -25.08 16.40
CA SER A 19 9.70 -25.59 15.28
C SER A 19 8.58 -24.59 15.06
N LEU A 20 8.72 -23.72 14.07
CA LEU A 20 7.59 -23.06 13.41
C LEU A 20 6.85 -24.14 12.63
N SER A 21 6.14 -25.01 13.34
CA SER A 21 5.15 -25.93 12.77
C SER A 21 3.84 -25.18 12.55
N GLY A 22 3.91 -24.14 11.72
CA GLY A 22 2.76 -23.65 10.97
C GLY A 22 3.16 -23.79 9.52
N ARG A 23 2.59 -24.79 8.81
CA ARG A 23 2.57 -24.70 7.34
C ARG A 23 2.00 -23.32 7.02
N THR A 24 2.76 -22.51 6.31
CA THR A 24 2.24 -21.27 5.73
C THR A 24 0.94 -21.64 5.01
N ASN A 25 -0.16 -20.95 5.35
CA ASN A 25 -1.43 -21.11 4.67
C ASN A 25 -1.19 -20.98 3.14
N ASP A 26 -1.99 -21.66 2.31
CA ASP A 26 -2.05 -21.59 0.83
C ASP A 26 -2.30 -20.17 0.24
N VAL A 27 -2.01 -19.11 0.98
CA VAL A 27 -2.24 -17.71 0.63
C VAL A 27 -1.09 -17.21 -0.25
N PRO A 28 -1.35 -16.73 -1.47
CA PRO A 28 -0.30 -16.29 -2.39
C PRO A 28 0.60 -15.19 -1.83
N ARG A 29 1.88 -15.25 -2.25
CA ARG A 29 2.94 -14.27 -1.94
C ARG A 29 3.46 -13.75 -3.27
N ILE A 30 3.00 -12.59 -3.71
CA ILE A 30 3.27 -12.09 -5.06
C ILE A 30 4.28 -10.95 -4.99
N VAL A 31 5.29 -10.99 -5.84
CA VAL A 31 6.17 -9.85 -6.07
C VAL A 31 6.12 -9.49 -7.55
N ASN A 32 5.85 -8.22 -7.87
CA ASN A 32 5.98 -7.72 -9.23
C ASN A 32 7.26 -6.90 -9.35
N VAL A 33 8.13 -7.26 -10.28
CA VAL A 33 9.26 -6.42 -10.68
C VAL A 33 8.79 -5.50 -11.81
N ILE A 34 8.60 -4.22 -11.50
CA ILE A 34 8.07 -3.20 -12.42
C ILE A 34 9.12 -2.10 -12.60
N ASN A 35 9.51 -1.86 -13.85
CA ASN A 35 10.43 -0.79 -14.22
C ASN A 35 9.68 0.28 -15.01
N PHE A 36 9.81 1.53 -14.57
CA PHE A 36 9.16 2.69 -15.20
C PHE A 36 10.14 3.35 -16.16
N VAL A 37 9.74 3.47 -17.43
CA VAL A 37 10.66 3.81 -18.51
C VAL A 37 10.25 5.13 -19.16
N ARG A 38 11.11 6.14 -19.02
CA ARG A 38 10.99 7.43 -19.73
C ARG A 38 12.20 7.72 -20.61
N ALA A 39 12.03 8.66 -21.54
CA ALA A 39 13.09 9.16 -22.40
C ALA A 39 13.52 10.60 -22.08
N ILE A 40 12.72 11.31 -21.27
CA ILE A 40 12.91 12.71 -20.92
C ILE A 40 12.97 12.86 -19.40
N GLU A 41 14.04 13.47 -18.89
CA GLU A 41 14.19 13.84 -17.48
C GLU A 41 14.81 15.24 -17.37
N PRO A 42 14.02 16.32 -17.25
CA PRO A 42 14.52 17.68 -17.29
C PRO A 42 14.99 18.21 -15.92
N ARG A 43 14.83 17.44 -14.83
CA ARG A 43 15.21 17.89 -13.48
C ARG A 43 16.72 17.87 -13.25
N ASP A 44 17.44 16.98 -13.92
CA ASP A 44 18.89 16.83 -13.80
C ASP A 44 19.53 16.70 -15.19
N ILE A 45 20.42 17.64 -15.51
CA ILE A 45 21.14 17.69 -16.79
C ILE A 45 22.04 16.47 -17.03
N ASN A 46 22.43 15.76 -15.97
CA ASN A 46 23.24 14.55 -16.08
C ASN A 46 22.41 13.33 -16.49
N VAL A 47 21.08 13.41 -16.39
CA VAL A 47 20.17 12.35 -16.82
C VAL A 47 19.84 12.55 -18.29
N THR A 48 20.81 12.20 -19.14
CA THR A 48 20.65 12.30 -20.59
C THR A 48 19.76 11.19 -21.12
N GLU A 49 19.30 11.34 -22.37
CA GLU A 49 18.58 10.30 -23.10
C GLU A 49 19.35 8.96 -23.06
N ASP A 50 20.67 8.98 -23.29
CA ASP A 50 21.51 7.78 -23.30
C ASP A 50 21.60 7.15 -21.91
N VAL A 51 21.76 7.95 -20.84
CA VAL A 51 21.78 7.44 -19.47
C VAL A 51 20.45 6.77 -19.10
N LEU A 52 19.33 7.34 -19.52
CA LEU A 52 18.00 6.75 -19.32
C LEU A 52 17.88 5.40 -20.04
N TYR A 53 18.36 5.31 -21.28
CA TYR A 53 18.31 4.08 -22.08
C TYR A 53 19.25 3.01 -21.55
N GLU A 54 20.51 3.36 -21.24
CA GLU A 54 21.50 2.46 -20.64
C GLU A 54 21.02 1.93 -19.30
N THR A 55 20.32 2.73 -18.50
CA THR A 55 19.74 2.28 -17.24
C THR A 55 18.71 1.18 -17.45
N VAL A 56 17.80 1.34 -18.42
CA VAL A 56 16.81 0.31 -18.76
C VAL A 56 17.46 -0.96 -19.31
N LEU A 57 18.50 -0.79 -20.14
CA LEU A 57 19.28 -1.91 -20.67
C LEU A 57 19.91 -2.72 -19.51
N ASN A 58 20.58 -2.05 -18.58
CA ASN A 58 21.20 -2.70 -17.43
C ASN A 58 20.18 -3.37 -16.50
N GLN A 59 19.01 -2.74 -16.28
CA GLN A 59 17.91 -3.37 -15.53
C GLN A 59 17.44 -4.66 -16.22
N ALA A 60 17.23 -4.62 -17.53
CA ALA A 60 16.78 -5.77 -18.31
C ALA A 60 17.82 -6.89 -18.38
N GLU A 61 19.11 -6.56 -18.50
CA GLU A 61 20.21 -7.52 -18.47
C GLU A 61 20.31 -8.20 -17.10
N LEU A 62 20.20 -7.44 -16.01
CA LEU A 62 20.23 -8.00 -14.65
C LEU A 62 19.03 -8.93 -14.40
N MET A 63 17.82 -8.57 -14.84
CA MET A 63 16.65 -9.45 -14.72
C MET A 63 16.85 -10.76 -15.49
N GLN A 64 17.46 -10.70 -16.68
CA GLN A 64 17.79 -11.90 -17.47
C GLN A 64 18.90 -12.74 -16.82
N GLU A 65 19.90 -12.12 -16.17
CA GLU A 65 20.96 -12.82 -15.42
C GLU A 65 20.37 -13.74 -14.35
N TYR A 66 19.34 -13.27 -13.63
CA TYR A 66 18.63 -14.02 -12.60
C TYR A 66 17.38 -14.77 -13.10
N GLY A 67 17.08 -14.75 -14.40
CA GLY A 67 15.89 -15.42 -14.95
C GLY A 67 14.54 -14.86 -14.45
N LEU A 68 14.51 -13.62 -13.95
CA LEU A 68 13.30 -13.04 -13.37
C LEU A 68 12.27 -12.65 -14.44
N THR A 69 11.01 -12.86 -14.11
CA THR A 69 9.88 -12.27 -14.86
C THR A 69 9.59 -10.85 -14.38
N GLY A 70 9.13 -9.96 -15.27
CA GLY A 70 8.70 -8.62 -14.86
C GLY A 70 8.10 -7.77 -15.97
N THR A 71 7.84 -6.52 -15.62
CA THR A 71 7.06 -5.57 -16.43
C THR A 71 7.85 -4.29 -16.70
N PHE A 72 7.86 -3.84 -17.96
CA PHE A 72 8.38 -2.53 -18.35
C PHE A 72 7.23 -1.64 -18.78
N LEU A 73 7.00 -0.54 -18.05
CA LEU A 73 5.94 0.42 -18.34
C LEU A 73 6.51 1.63 -19.07
N LEU A 74 6.08 1.86 -20.31
CA LEU A 74 6.64 2.90 -21.18
C LEU A 74 5.87 4.22 -21.06
N GLN A 75 6.55 5.32 -20.77
CA GLN A 75 6.00 6.64 -20.98
C GLN A 75 5.93 6.93 -22.49
N TYR A 76 5.02 7.82 -22.91
CA TYR A 76 4.76 8.06 -24.33
C TYR A 76 6.02 8.49 -25.12
N ASP A 77 6.88 9.30 -24.50
CA ASP A 77 8.17 9.70 -25.07
C ASP A 77 9.10 8.49 -25.35
N ALA A 78 9.21 7.54 -24.42
CA ALA A 78 9.93 6.29 -24.65
C ALA A 78 9.23 5.39 -25.68
N LEU A 79 7.90 5.32 -25.65
CA LEU A 79 7.09 4.51 -26.57
C LEU A 79 7.33 4.89 -28.04
N VAL A 80 7.50 6.18 -28.35
CA VAL A 80 7.69 6.64 -29.73
C VAL A 80 9.12 6.49 -30.26
N MET A 81 10.08 6.14 -29.40
CA MET A 81 11.50 6.06 -29.78
C MET A 81 11.91 4.71 -30.35
N PRO A 82 12.52 4.66 -31.55
CA PRO A 82 12.89 3.39 -32.20
C PRO A 82 13.79 2.46 -31.36
N ARG A 83 14.72 3.01 -30.57
CA ARG A 83 15.63 2.20 -29.74
C ARG A 83 14.92 1.49 -28.59
N TYR A 84 13.97 2.17 -27.93
CA TYR A 84 13.13 1.54 -26.91
C TYR A 84 12.19 0.52 -27.55
N GLN A 85 11.58 0.83 -28.68
CA GLN A 85 10.73 -0.14 -29.40
C GLN A 85 11.48 -1.43 -29.75
N LYS A 86 12.73 -1.32 -30.21
CA LYS A 86 13.58 -2.48 -30.50
C LYS A 86 13.84 -3.30 -29.23
N LEU A 87 14.34 -2.66 -28.17
CA LEU A 87 14.64 -3.32 -26.90
C LEU A 87 13.39 -4.01 -26.33
N MET A 88 12.26 -3.32 -26.29
CA MET A 88 11.02 -3.83 -25.72
C MET A 88 10.46 -5.03 -26.50
N LYS A 89 10.58 -5.04 -27.84
CA LYS A 89 10.23 -6.21 -28.66
C LYS A 89 11.12 -7.41 -28.35
N GLU A 90 12.41 -7.19 -28.13
CA GLU A 90 13.32 -8.26 -27.72
C GLU A 90 12.93 -8.80 -26.34
N LEU A 91 12.55 -7.94 -25.39
CA LEU A 91 12.11 -8.36 -24.06
C LEU A 91 10.77 -9.13 -24.09
N VAL A 92 9.81 -8.69 -24.89
CA VAL A 92 8.56 -9.44 -25.11
C VAL A 92 8.86 -10.86 -25.63
N SER A 93 9.81 -11.01 -26.55
CA SER A 93 10.20 -12.32 -27.07
C SER A 93 10.82 -13.26 -26.00
N LYS A 94 11.26 -12.69 -24.88
CA LYS A 94 11.85 -13.39 -23.72
C LYS A 94 10.85 -13.59 -22.57
N GLY A 95 9.58 -13.23 -22.75
CA GLY A 95 8.52 -13.44 -21.76
C GLY A 95 8.30 -12.29 -20.78
N PHE A 96 8.93 -11.13 -20.98
CA PHE A 96 8.62 -9.93 -20.19
C PHE A 96 7.31 -9.28 -20.67
N GLU A 97 6.61 -8.61 -19.75
CA GLU A 97 5.48 -7.76 -20.10
C GLU A 97 5.97 -6.35 -20.47
N VAL A 98 5.38 -5.78 -21.52
CA VAL A 98 5.49 -4.36 -21.83
C VAL A 98 4.11 -3.73 -21.72
N GLY A 99 4.01 -2.67 -20.92
CA GLY A 99 2.77 -1.95 -20.66
C GLY A 99 2.97 -0.44 -20.73
N GLY A 100 2.00 0.32 -20.23
CA GLY A 100 2.05 1.78 -20.26
C GLY A 100 2.41 2.44 -18.93
N TRP A 101 3.29 3.44 -18.97
CA TRP A 101 3.50 4.38 -17.87
C TRP A 101 2.79 5.69 -18.20
N TRP A 102 1.75 5.98 -17.43
CA TRP A 102 0.78 7.04 -17.72
C TRP A 102 1.14 8.34 -17.02
N GLU A 103 2.18 8.98 -17.54
CA GLU A 103 2.52 10.38 -17.28
C GLU A 103 2.55 11.13 -18.61
N ILE A 104 1.93 12.31 -18.63
CA ILE A 104 1.66 13.06 -19.85
C ILE A 104 2.86 13.92 -20.21
N THR A 105 3.36 13.76 -21.43
CA THR A 105 4.52 14.49 -21.96
C THR A 105 4.13 15.39 -23.12
N GLN A 106 5.00 16.34 -23.47
CA GLN A 106 4.82 17.20 -24.64
C GLN A 106 4.60 16.39 -25.94
N PRO A 107 5.43 15.39 -26.29
CA PRO A 107 5.17 14.57 -27.48
C PRO A 107 3.81 13.88 -27.48
N HIS A 108 3.29 13.50 -26.30
CA HIS A 108 1.97 12.87 -26.16
C HIS A 108 0.84 13.85 -26.47
N VAL A 109 0.90 15.03 -25.87
CA VAL A 109 -0.11 16.09 -26.04
C VAL A 109 -0.13 16.60 -27.48
N GLU A 110 1.05 16.81 -28.07
CA GLU A 110 1.16 17.26 -29.46
C GLU A 110 0.70 16.19 -30.45
N ALA A 111 0.99 14.91 -30.20
CA ALA A 111 0.45 13.81 -31.01
C ALA A 111 -1.08 13.70 -30.89
N ALA A 112 -1.64 14.10 -29.75
CA ALA A 112 -3.07 14.27 -29.59
C ALA A 112 -3.60 15.56 -30.22
N GLY A 113 -2.80 16.32 -30.98
CA GLY A 113 -3.23 17.57 -31.61
C GLY A 113 -3.69 18.62 -30.61
N MET A 114 -3.11 18.62 -29.41
CA MET A 114 -3.34 19.60 -28.36
C MET A 114 -2.08 20.42 -28.12
N HIS A 115 -2.22 21.57 -27.46
CA HIS A 115 -1.10 22.44 -27.13
C HIS A 115 -0.47 22.05 -25.78
N TRP A 116 0.84 21.79 -25.77
CA TRP A 116 1.57 21.52 -24.54
C TRP A 116 1.66 22.77 -23.66
N ARG A 117 1.38 22.63 -22.36
CA ARG A 117 1.35 23.75 -21.40
C ARG A 117 2.43 23.69 -20.32
N GLY A 118 3.33 22.72 -20.39
CA GLY A 118 4.39 22.54 -19.41
C GLY A 118 5.60 23.44 -19.66
N ARG A 119 6.42 23.57 -18.62
CA ARG A 119 7.67 24.34 -18.66
C ARG A 119 8.77 23.61 -19.43
N TYR A 120 8.69 22.29 -19.45
CA TYR A 120 9.66 21.37 -20.06
C TYR A 120 8.92 20.29 -20.86
N PRO A 121 9.60 19.53 -21.72
CA PRO A 121 8.97 18.46 -22.51
C PRO A 121 8.33 17.33 -21.69
N TRP A 122 8.68 17.21 -20.41
CA TRP A 122 7.89 16.54 -19.38
C TRP A 122 7.88 17.44 -18.14
N ASP A 123 6.70 17.71 -17.58
CA ASP A 123 6.53 18.58 -16.43
C ASP A 123 5.79 17.83 -15.33
N TRP A 124 6.45 17.60 -14.20
CA TRP A 124 5.95 16.77 -13.09
C TRP A 124 4.86 17.44 -12.25
N HIS A 125 4.43 18.66 -12.58
CA HIS A 125 3.28 19.27 -11.89
C HIS A 125 1.97 18.56 -12.22
N ALA A 126 1.11 18.38 -11.20
CA ALA A 126 -0.14 17.62 -11.30
C ALA A 126 -1.10 18.13 -12.40
N ASP A 127 -1.18 19.44 -12.62
CA ASP A 127 -2.03 20.07 -13.63
C ASP A 127 -1.49 19.93 -15.07
N VAL A 128 -0.28 19.37 -15.25
CA VAL A 128 0.39 19.27 -16.54
C VAL A 128 0.81 17.84 -16.88
N GLY A 129 1.58 17.19 -16.00
CA GLY A 129 2.17 15.87 -16.22
C GLY A 129 1.24 14.69 -15.97
N PHE A 130 0.00 14.96 -15.56
CA PHE A 130 -0.97 13.93 -15.19
C PHE A 130 -2.32 14.17 -15.84
N ALA A 131 -3.06 13.09 -16.09
CA ALA A 131 -4.38 13.16 -16.69
C ALA A 131 -5.37 14.02 -15.89
N THR A 132 -5.23 14.09 -14.56
CA THR A 132 -6.05 14.94 -13.69
C THR A 132 -6.02 16.41 -14.10
N GLY A 133 -4.91 16.91 -14.68
CA GLY A 133 -4.78 18.27 -15.19
C GLY A 133 -5.54 18.56 -16.49
N TYR A 134 -6.05 17.54 -17.18
CA TYR A 134 -6.79 17.65 -18.44
C TYR A 134 -8.29 17.48 -18.19
N ALA A 135 -9.13 18.09 -19.03
CA ALA A 135 -10.57 17.88 -19.00
C ALA A 135 -10.90 16.43 -19.43
N PRO A 136 -12.01 15.83 -18.97
CA PRO A 136 -12.35 14.44 -19.29
C PRO A 136 -12.26 14.08 -20.79
N GLN A 137 -12.74 14.96 -21.67
CA GLN A 137 -12.65 14.77 -23.12
C GLN A 137 -11.20 14.79 -23.66
N GLU A 138 -10.34 15.63 -23.08
CA GLU A 138 -8.92 15.67 -23.43
C GLU A 138 -8.21 14.38 -22.95
N ARG A 139 -8.59 13.84 -21.78
CA ARG A 139 -8.07 12.57 -21.27
C ARG A 139 -8.41 11.42 -22.20
N VAL A 140 -9.65 11.32 -22.66
CA VAL A 140 -10.09 10.35 -23.66
C VAL A 140 -9.22 10.42 -24.92
N LYS A 141 -8.96 11.64 -25.43
CA LYS A 141 -8.10 11.83 -26.61
C LYS A 141 -6.66 11.39 -26.37
N LEU A 142 -6.10 11.69 -25.20
CA LEU A 142 -4.76 11.24 -24.82
C LEU A 142 -4.69 9.72 -24.75
N VAL A 143 -5.72 9.06 -24.19
CA VAL A 143 -5.77 7.59 -24.10
C VAL A 143 -5.79 7.00 -25.49
N ASP A 144 -6.65 7.50 -26.37
CA ASP A 144 -6.77 6.98 -27.74
C ASP A 144 -5.43 7.03 -28.48
N VAL A 145 -4.74 8.17 -28.42
CA VAL A 145 -3.44 8.39 -29.06
C VAL A 145 -2.35 7.48 -28.49
N TYR A 146 -2.33 7.30 -27.18
CA TYR A 146 -1.38 6.40 -26.53
C TYR A 146 -1.61 4.94 -26.99
N MET A 147 -2.87 4.49 -26.95
CA MET A 147 -3.25 3.11 -27.28
C MET A 147 -3.03 2.80 -28.75
N GLU A 148 -3.39 3.73 -29.65
CA GLU A 148 -3.11 3.62 -31.09
C GLU A 148 -1.62 3.51 -31.37
N LYS A 149 -0.81 4.34 -30.71
CA LYS A 149 0.64 4.29 -30.87
C LYS A 149 1.20 2.96 -30.35
N PHE A 150 0.79 2.52 -29.17
CA PHE A 150 1.22 1.25 -28.61
C PHE A 150 0.88 0.08 -29.55
N HIS A 151 -0.36 0.01 -30.03
CA HIS A 151 -0.79 -1.01 -30.99
C HIS A 151 0.00 -0.95 -32.31
N SER A 152 0.32 0.24 -32.82
CA SER A 152 1.14 0.38 -34.03
C SER A 152 2.55 -0.20 -33.89
N VAL A 153 3.10 -0.19 -32.67
CA VAL A 153 4.45 -0.66 -32.37
C VAL A 153 4.46 -2.16 -32.11
N PHE A 154 3.55 -2.64 -31.24
CA PHE A 154 3.56 -3.99 -30.70
C PHE A 154 2.54 -4.94 -31.33
N GLY A 155 1.56 -4.41 -32.08
CA GLY A 155 0.50 -5.21 -32.72
C GLY A 155 -0.66 -5.58 -31.79
N GLU A 156 -0.62 -5.15 -30.53
CA GLU A 156 -1.65 -5.37 -29.51
C GLU A 156 -1.74 -4.15 -28.58
N TYR A 157 -2.83 -4.03 -27.82
CA TYR A 157 -2.95 -2.99 -26.78
C TYR A 157 -2.23 -3.41 -25.50
N PRO A 158 -1.74 -2.46 -24.66
CA PRO A 158 -1.07 -2.82 -23.42
C PRO A 158 -2.01 -3.56 -22.50
N THR A 159 -1.52 -4.65 -21.89
CA THR A 159 -2.29 -5.42 -20.91
C THR A 159 -2.44 -4.63 -19.59
N SER A 160 -1.40 -3.92 -19.18
CA SER A 160 -1.36 -3.14 -17.95
C SER A 160 -0.90 -1.70 -18.18
N VAL A 161 -1.41 -0.79 -17.36
CA VAL A 161 -1.04 0.63 -17.35
C VAL A 161 -0.86 1.11 -15.92
N GLY A 162 0.28 1.71 -15.60
CA GLY A 162 0.59 2.26 -14.27
C GLY A 162 0.86 3.75 -14.30
N SER A 163 0.74 4.41 -13.15
CA SER A 163 1.16 5.81 -12.94
C SER A 163 1.35 6.05 -11.45
N TRP A 164 1.82 7.23 -11.04
CA TRP A 164 1.71 7.61 -9.63
C TRP A 164 0.23 7.66 -9.17
N PHE A 165 -0.66 8.09 -10.06
CA PHE A 165 -2.12 7.99 -9.91
C PHE A 165 -2.82 8.10 -11.27
N ILE A 166 -3.94 7.40 -11.44
CA ILE A 166 -4.83 7.51 -12.60
C ILE A 166 -6.23 7.83 -12.07
N ASP A 167 -6.88 8.88 -12.59
CA ASP A 167 -8.24 9.21 -12.17
C ASP A 167 -9.25 8.18 -12.67
N ALA A 168 -10.40 8.10 -11.97
CA ALA A 168 -11.43 7.09 -12.23
C ALA A 168 -11.96 7.15 -13.68
N HIS A 169 -12.13 8.35 -14.25
CA HIS A 169 -12.65 8.51 -15.60
C HIS A 169 -11.66 7.93 -16.63
N THR A 170 -10.39 8.28 -16.51
CA THR A 170 -9.33 7.76 -17.40
C THR A 170 -9.18 6.25 -17.29
N LEU A 171 -9.12 5.71 -16.06
CA LEU A 171 -8.92 4.28 -15.83
C LEU A 171 -10.11 3.46 -16.37
N ALA A 172 -11.34 3.92 -16.12
CA ALA A 172 -12.56 3.29 -16.64
C ALA A 172 -12.55 3.25 -18.17
N TYR A 173 -12.19 4.35 -18.81
CA TYR A 173 -12.14 4.43 -20.27
C TYR A 173 -11.08 3.52 -20.89
N MET A 174 -9.88 3.44 -20.30
CA MET A 174 -8.84 2.49 -20.72
C MET A 174 -9.34 1.05 -20.65
N HIS A 175 -10.08 0.69 -19.59
CA HIS A 175 -10.65 -0.63 -19.45
C HIS A 175 -11.74 -0.91 -20.48
N GLU A 176 -12.75 -0.03 -20.55
CA GLU A 176 -13.97 -0.27 -21.31
C GLU A 176 -13.75 -0.28 -22.81
N LYS A 177 -12.82 0.57 -23.30
CA LYS A 177 -12.51 0.65 -24.73
C LYS A 177 -11.35 -0.25 -25.14
N TYR A 178 -10.31 -0.35 -24.33
CA TYR A 178 -9.04 -1.00 -24.71
C TYR A 178 -8.76 -2.30 -23.96
N GLY A 179 -9.56 -2.64 -22.94
CA GLY A 179 -9.50 -3.95 -22.29
C GLY A 179 -8.31 -4.16 -21.37
N ILE A 180 -7.69 -3.09 -20.84
CA ILE A 180 -6.61 -3.24 -19.85
C ILE A 180 -7.12 -4.08 -18.67
N VAL A 181 -6.23 -4.93 -18.11
CA VAL A 181 -6.61 -5.91 -17.09
C VAL A 181 -5.98 -5.65 -15.72
N ALA A 182 -5.00 -4.75 -15.65
CA ALA A 182 -4.29 -4.41 -14.43
C ALA A 182 -3.83 -2.94 -14.45
N SER A 183 -3.77 -2.33 -13.28
CA SER A 183 -3.15 -1.02 -13.08
C SER A 183 -2.31 -1.02 -11.81
N CYS A 184 -1.46 -0.02 -11.63
CA CYS A 184 -0.73 0.19 -10.39
C CYS A 184 -0.58 1.68 -10.05
N ASN A 185 -0.52 2.01 -8.76
CA ASN A 185 -0.37 3.39 -8.28
C ASN A 185 0.55 3.52 -7.06
N CYS A 186 0.99 4.76 -6.79
CA CYS A 186 1.92 5.03 -5.69
C CYS A 186 1.31 4.67 -4.34
N LYS A 187 2.13 4.21 -3.39
CA LYS A 187 1.77 4.03 -1.97
C LYS A 187 1.18 5.30 -1.36
N ASP A 188 0.70 5.17 -0.13
CA ASP A 188 0.29 6.33 0.65
C ASP A 188 1.47 7.29 0.88
N GLN A 189 1.18 8.58 0.75
CA GLN A 189 2.12 9.66 0.98
C GLN A 189 1.40 10.99 1.22
N VAL A 190 2.05 11.87 1.97
CA VAL A 190 1.60 13.24 2.20
C VAL A 190 2.65 14.19 1.66
N GLY A 191 2.29 15.02 0.69
CA GLY A 191 3.11 16.13 0.19
C GLY A 191 4.37 15.76 -0.60
N THR A 192 4.75 14.49 -0.70
CA THR A 192 5.91 14.02 -1.47
C THR A 192 5.66 14.22 -2.97
N ASP A 193 6.66 14.72 -3.71
CA ASP A 193 6.61 14.96 -5.16
C ASP A 193 5.43 15.81 -5.69
N GLY A 194 4.81 16.60 -4.80
CA GLY A 194 3.67 17.45 -5.15
C GLY A 194 2.32 16.74 -5.13
N TYR A 195 2.22 15.51 -4.61
CA TYR A 195 0.92 14.84 -4.46
C TYR A 195 0.73 14.20 -3.08
N THR A 196 -0.53 14.17 -2.67
CA THR A 196 -1.00 13.57 -1.42
C THR A 196 -2.02 12.49 -1.76
N LEU A 197 -1.67 11.25 -1.45
CA LEU A 197 -2.52 10.07 -1.56
C LEU A 197 -2.61 9.51 -0.13
N TRP A 198 -3.70 9.81 0.58
CA TRP A 198 -3.75 9.51 2.02
C TRP A 198 -5.06 8.85 2.45
N GLY A 199 -4.97 7.77 3.20
CA GLY A 199 -6.17 7.15 3.76
C GLY A 199 -6.75 6.01 2.92
N GLY A 200 -6.28 5.81 1.68
CA GLY A 200 -6.78 4.81 0.74
C GLY A 200 -6.39 3.37 1.09
N TYR A 201 -6.70 2.43 0.20
CA TYR A 201 -6.31 1.03 0.37
C TYR A 201 -4.78 0.93 0.51
N TRP A 202 -4.29 0.36 1.61
CA TRP A 202 -2.93 0.61 2.06
C TRP A 202 -1.87 -0.14 1.22
N ASN A 203 -2.01 -1.46 1.04
CA ASN A 203 -1.12 -2.30 0.23
C ASN A 203 -1.91 -3.29 -0.66
N GLN A 204 -1.27 -4.26 -1.34
CA GLN A 204 -1.93 -5.23 -2.22
C GLN A 204 -2.64 -4.56 -3.41
N ALA A 205 -3.90 -4.93 -3.67
CA ALA A 205 -4.67 -4.40 -4.78
C ALA A 205 -6.16 -4.35 -4.47
N TYR A 206 -6.86 -3.45 -5.15
CA TYR A 206 -8.29 -3.22 -5.00
C TYR A 206 -8.93 -2.87 -6.35
N TYR A 207 -10.23 -3.13 -6.49
CA TYR A 207 -11.04 -2.53 -7.54
C TYR A 207 -11.45 -1.11 -7.11
N PRO A 208 -11.07 -0.08 -7.86
CA PRO A 208 -11.38 1.29 -7.50
C PRO A 208 -12.84 1.67 -7.82
N SER A 209 -13.37 2.65 -7.08
CA SER A 209 -14.67 3.26 -7.36
C SER A 209 -14.66 4.05 -8.66
N ARG A 210 -15.76 3.95 -9.41
CA ARG A 210 -16.01 4.76 -10.62
C ARG A 210 -16.12 6.26 -10.32
N LEU A 211 -16.36 6.64 -9.07
CA LEU A 211 -16.41 8.04 -8.64
C LEU A 211 -15.09 8.54 -8.01
N ASN A 212 -14.23 7.62 -7.56
CA ASN A 212 -12.95 7.96 -6.95
C ASN A 212 -11.95 6.81 -7.10
N GLY A 213 -10.99 6.99 -8.01
CA GLY A 213 -9.99 5.99 -8.38
C GLY A 213 -9.04 5.58 -7.25
N TYR A 214 -9.01 6.33 -6.15
CA TYR A 214 -8.14 6.08 -4.99
C TYR A 214 -8.83 5.27 -3.88
N MET A 215 -10.16 5.19 -3.87
CA MET A 215 -10.91 4.39 -2.90
C MET A 215 -11.44 3.10 -3.56
N PRO A 216 -11.52 1.99 -2.82
CA PRO A 216 -12.23 0.81 -3.27
C PRO A 216 -13.70 1.11 -3.57
N ALA A 217 -14.24 0.40 -4.56
CA ALA A 217 -15.68 0.29 -4.72
C ALA A 217 -16.24 -0.67 -3.66
N GLN A 218 -17.39 -0.31 -3.09
CA GLN A 218 -18.14 -1.14 -2.15
C GLN A 218 -19.04 -2.13 -2.89
N THR A 219 -19.42 -1.86 -4.14
CA THR A 219 -20.26 -2.74 -4.97
C THR A 219 -19.59 -3.08 -6.30
N GLU A 220 -20.02 -4.16 -6.94
CA GLU A 220 -19.49 -4.54 -8.25
C GLU A 220 -19.92 -3.54 -9.33
N GLU A 221 -21.16 -3.03 -9.25
CA GLU A 221 -21.67 -1.99 -10.13
C GLU A 221 -20.89 -0.67 -9.97
N GLY A 222 -20.48 -0.35 -8.74
CA GLY A 222 -19.69 0.83 -8.40
C GLY A 222 -18.22 0.74 -8.81
N GLN A 223 -17.73 -0.44 -9.23
CA GLN A 223 -16.30 -0.67 -9.45
C GLN A 223 -15.88 -0.48 -10.91
N ILE A 224 -14.63 -0.05 -11.09
CA ILE A 224 -13.90 -0.27 -12.33
C ILE A 224 -13.25 -1.66 -12.19
N PRO A 225 -13.56 -2.65 -13.04
CA PRO A 225 -13.10 -4.04 -12.87
C PRO A 225 -11.65 -4.24 -13.34
N VAL A 226 -10.78 -3.31 -12.93
CA VAL A 226 -9.32 -3.35 -13.11
C VAL A 226 -8.69 -3.21 -11.72
N PRO A 227 -8.01 -4.25 -11.20
CA PRO A 227 -7.32 -4.15 -9.93
C PRO A 227 -6.15 -3.17 -10.03
N VAL A 228 -6.04 -2.30 -9.01
CA VAL A 228 -4.97 -1.32 -8.86
C VAL A 228 -4.01 -1.80 -7.77
N PHE A 229 -2.79 -2.19 -8.16
CA PHE A 229 -1.74 -2.66 -7.25
C PHE A 229 -0.93 -1.52 -6.64
N ARG A 230 -0.67 -1.56 -5.33
CA ARG A 230 0.06 -0.51 -4.57
C ARG A 230 1.58 -0.65 -4.72
N MET A 231 2.27 0.36 -5.24
CA MET A 231 3.70 0.29 -5.57
C MET A 231 4.63 0.66 -4.42
N LEU A 232 5.94 0.47 -4.66
CA LEU A 232 7.11 0.90 -3.90
C LEU A 232 7.44 0.11 -2.64
N GLY A 233 6.67 -0.90 -2.25
CA GLY A 233 7.00 -1.78 -1.11
C GLY A 233 7.26 -0.96 0.17
N SER A 234 6.24 -0.23 0.60
CA SER A 234 6.28 0.64 1.79
C SER A 234 6.60 -0.12 3.07
N ASP A 235 7.48 0.42 3.92
CA ASP A 235 7.72 -0.14 5.26
C ASP A 235 6.41 -0.18 6.07
N PRO A 236 5.93 -1.36 6.52
CA PRO A 236 4.66 -1.45 7.24
C PRO A 236 4.68 -0.80 8.62
N VAL A 237 5.86 -0.67 9.22
CA VAL A 237 6.04 -0.16 10.58
C VAL A 237 6.32 1.35 10.55
N TYR A 238 7.35 1.78 9.83
CA TYR A 238 7.94 3.12 9.98
C TYR A 238 7.46 4.14 8.93
N GLN A 239 7.05 3.71 7.73
CA GLN A 239 6.62 4.66 6.69
C GLN A 239 5.43 5.50 7.15
N TYR A 240 4.50 4.94 7.93
CA TYR A 240 3.31 5.69 8.34
C TYR A 240 3.65 6.92 9.19
N ASP A 241 4.58 6.78 10.14
CA ASP A 241 4.95 7.83 11.10
C ASP A 241 6.16 8.68 10.64
N THR A 242 6.78 8.39 9.49
CA THR A 242 7.97 9.13 9.05
C THR A 242 7.63 10.57 8.63
N GLY A 243 8.23 11.55 9.31
CA GLY A 243 7.86 12.96 9.14
C GLY A 243 6.63 13.40 9.94
N LEU A 244 6.24 12.66 10.99
CA LEU A 244 5.17 13.05 11.90
C LEU A 244 5.36 14.50 12.39
N GLY A 245 4.29 15.30 12.34
CA GLY A 245 4.33 16.72 12.70
C GLY A 245 4.84 17.66 11.59
N HIS A 246 5.29 17.14 10.46
CA HIS A 246 5.66 17.92 9.27
C HIS A 246 4.57 17.85 8.19
N THR A 247 4.72 18.69 7.15
CA THR A 247 3.78 18.76 6.01
C THR A 247 4.09 17.78 4.88
N ILE A 248 5.23 17.08 4.97
CA ILE A 248 5.70 16.13 3.96
C ILE A 248 6.15 14.85 4.68
N GLN A 249 5.73 13.70 4.17
CA GLN A 249 6.14 12.39 4.66
C GLN A 249 7.53 12.04 4.10
N GLY A 250 8.37 11.42 4.93
CA GLY A 250 9.61 10.78 4.47
C GLY A 250 9.36 9.55 3.60
N VAL A 251 10.43 8.89 3.15
CA VAL A 251 10.35 7.70 2.28
C VAL A 251 11.18 6.56 2.86
N ILE A 252 10.51 5.45 3.18
CA ILE A 252 11.08 4.18 3.65
C ILE A 252 10.39 3.08 2.84
N THR A 253 11.04 2.68 1.76
CA THR A 253 10.47 1.84 0.70
C THR A 253 11.49 0.82 0.20
N LEU A 254 11.00 -0.14 -0.60
CA LEU A 254 11.83 -1.11 -1.30
C LEU A 254 12.62 -0.50 -2.47
N GLU A 255 12.47 0.80 -2.73
CA GLU A 255 13.22 1.48 -3.79
C GLU A 255 14.74 1.39 -3.53
N PRO A 256 15.53 0.82 -4.46
CA PRO A 256 16.96 0.52 -4.28
C PRO A 256 17.87 1.71 -3.99
N VAL A 257 17.38 2.94 -4.22
CA VAL A 257 18.16 4.17 -4.10
C VAL A 257 18.25 4.70 -2.67
N TYR A 258 17.43 4.18 -1.75
CA TYR A 258 17.44 4.61 -0.36
C TYR A 258 18.36 3.71 0.49
N PRO A 259 19.54 4.19 0.90
CA PRO A 259 20.58 3.34 1.50
C PRO A 259 20.18 2.70 2.83
N ASP A 260 19.27 3.32 3.57
CA ASP A 260 18.79 2.84 4.88
C ASP A 260 17.49 2.00 4.80
N ALA A 261 16.96 1.81 3.58
CA ALA A 261 15.75 1.03 3.29
C ALA A 261 16.01 0.06 2.13
N GLY A 262 15.43 0.25 0.93
CA GLY A 262 15.60 -0.65 -0.22
C GLY A 262 17.05 -0.89 -0.67
N GLY A 263 17.97 0.03 -0.35
CA GLY A 263 19.42 -0.13 -0.55
C GLY A 263 20.15 -0.93 0.54
N SER A 264 19.49 -1.24 1.66
CA SER A 264 20.02 -1.98 2.80
C SER A 264 19.57 -3.44 2.75
N GLU A 265 20.53 -4.36 2.64
CA GLU A 265 20.25 -5.81 2.64
C GLU A 265 19.52 -6.26 3.91
N THR A 266 19.90 -5.73 5.08
CA THR A 266 19.24 -6.06 6.35
C THR A 266 17.76 -5.65 6.33
N TRP A 267 17.47 -4.45 5.82
CA TRP A 267 16.09 -3.98 5.73
C TRP A 267 15.29 -4.79 4.71
N VAL A 268 15.85 -5.02 3.51
CA VAL A 268 15.17 -5.79 2.45
C VAL A 268 14.86 -7.21 2.90
N ARG A 269 15.80 -7.90 3.58
CA ARG A 269 15.55 -9.24 4.11
C ARG A 269 14.38 -9.25 5.10
N ARG A 270 14.35 -8.29 6.03
CA ARG A 270 13.28 -8.18 7.02
C ARG A 270 11.92 -7.84 6.39
N PHE A 271 11.91 -6.94 5.42
CA PHE A 271 10.72 -6.64 4.64
C PHE A 271 10.19 -7.87 3.91
N LEU A 272 11.05 -8.60 3.19
CA LEU A 272 10.67 -9.80 2.46
C LEU A 272 10.25 -10.96 3.39
N ASP A 273 10.87 -11.11 4.55
CA ASP A 273 10.44 -12.08 5.56
C ASP A 273 9.02 -11.80 6.05
N ALA A 274 8.67 -10.53 6.29
CA ALA A 274 7.30 -10.13 6.65
C ALA A 274 6.30 -10.44 5.53
N ILE A 275 6.69 -10.21 4.27
CA ILE A 275 5.86 -10.59 3.11
C ILE A 275 5.68 -12.11 3.02
N CYS A 276 6.73 -12.91 3.20
CA CYS A 276 6.69 -14.35 2.97
C CYS A 276 6.04 -15.12 4.13
N GLU A 277 6.47 -14.85 5.36
CA GLU A 277 6.23 -15.75 6.51
C GLU A 277 5.10 -15.29 7.42
N ALA A 278 4.80 -13.99 7.47
CA ALA A 278 3.85 -13.48 8.44
C ALA A 278 2.40 -13.92 8.12
N PRO A 279 1.54 -14.11 9.14
CA PRO A 279 0.13 -14.39 8.93
C PRO A 279 -0.54 -13.27 8.12
N CYS A 280 -1.30 -13.65 7.10
CA CYS A 280 -2.12 -12.72 6.34
C CYS A 280 -3.31 -13.40 5.68
N ILE A 281 -4.29 -12.59 5.29
CA ILE A 281 -5.47 -12.97 4.52
C ILE A 281 -5.43 -12.42 3.09
N GLY A 282 -6.21 -13.01 2.19
CA GLY A 282 -6.27 -12.65 0.77
C GLY A 282 -4.99 -13.02 0.00
N PHE A 283 -3.96 -12.19 0.12
CA PHE A 283 -2.61 -12.40 -0.41
C PHE A 283 -1.63 -11.37 0.19
N ASN A 284 -0.34 -11.66 0.13
CA ASN A 284 0.70 -10.65 0.36
C ASN A 284 1.29 -10.19 -0.97
N TYR A 285 1.70 -8.93 -1.01
CA TYR A 285 2.16 -8.27 -2.22
C TYR A 285 3.26 -7.27 -1.93
N ALA A 286 4.24 -7.21 -2.83
CA ALA A 286 5.20 -6.11 -2.92
C ALA A 286 5.52 -5.81 -4.39
N GLN A 287 5.92 -4.56 -4.65
CA GLN A 287 6.52 -4.17 -5.93
C GLN A 287 8.00 -3.86 -5.72
N ALA A 288 8.85 -4.46 -6.54
CA ALA A 288 10.28 -4.17 -6.70
C ALA A 288 10.56 -3.63 -8.10
N GLY A 289 11.78 -3.17 -8.36
CA GLY A 289 12.13 -2.43 -9.58
C GLY A 289 12.11 -0.92 -9.36
N GLN A 290 12.52 -0.14 -10.35
CA GLN A 290 12.74 1.30 -10.20
C GLN A 290 12.55 2.04 -11.53
N GLU A 291 12.18 3.32 -11.46
CA GLU A 291 12.23 4.20 -12.63
C GLU A 291 13.67 4.43 -13.11
N ASN A 292 13.86 4.48 -14.42
CA ASN A 292 15.18 4.67 -15.01
C ASN A 292 15.79 6.06 -14.76
N SER A 293 14.98 7.06 -14.37
CA SER A 293 15.41 8.42 -14.06
C SER A 293 16.39 8.50 -12.87
N PHE A 294 16.39 7.50 -11.98
CA PHE A 294 17.31 7.44 -10.85
C PHE A 294 18.73 6.96 -11.23
N MET A 295 18.96 6.57 -12.49
CA MET A 295 20.24 6.13 -13.05
C MET A 295 20.80 4.83 -12.47
N TRP A 296 21.38 4.00 -13.34
CA TRP A 296 22.01 2.73 -12.95
C TRP A 296 23.07 2.89 -11.86
N LYS A 297 23.86 3.96 -11.90
CA LYS A 297 24.92 4.24 -10.92
C LYS A 297 24.41 4.28 -9.48
N ALA A 298 23.20 4.81 -9.25
CA ALA A 298 22.62 4.91 -7.91
C ALA A 298 21.98 3.59 -7.46
N MET A 299 21.27 2.90 -8.35
CA MET A 299 20.44 1.74 -8.00
C MET A 299 21.10 0.37 -8.19
N GLY A 300 22.07 0.23 -9.11
CA GLY A 300 22.48 -1.06 -9.66
C GLY A 300 23.02 -2.06 -8.63
N LYS A 301 23.79 -1.56 -7.64
CA LYS A 301 24.29 -2.40 -6.53
C LYS A 301 23.14 -2.97 -5.69
N ALA A 302 22.19 -2.12 -5.32
CA ALA A 302 21.06 -2.52 -4.51
C ALA A 302 20.08 -3.42 -5.27
N LEU A 303 19.81 -3.13 -6.55
CA LEU A 303 19.02 -4.02 -7.41
C LEU A 303 19.64 -5.42 -7.54
N LYS A 304 20.97 -5.52 -7.71
CA LYS A 304 21.65 -6.82 -7.75
C LYS A 304 21.44 -7.61 -6.46
N MET A 305 21.47 -6.94 -5.30
CA MET A 305 21.16 -7.56 -4.02
C MET A 305 19.70 -8.00 -3.94
N GLN A 306 18.76 -7.10 -4.27
CA GLN A 306 17.32 -7.39 -4.22
C GLN A 306 16.97 -8.58 -5.13
N PHE A 307 17.46 -8.60 -6.37
CA PHE A 307 17.14 -9.64 -7.35
C PHE A 307 17.72 -11.01 -6.94
N SER A 308 18.91 -11.04 -6.35
CA SER A 308 19.45 -12.28 -5.77
C SER A 308 18.58 -12.83 -4.64
N LEU A 309 17.99 -11.95 -3.81
CA LEU A 309 17.07 -12.39 -2.75
C LEU A 309 15.74 -12.88 -3.33
N LEU A 310 15.19 -12.18 -4.31
CA LEU A 310 13.93 -12.56 -4.97
C LEU A 310 14.06 -13.91 -5.69
N ASP A 311 15.14 -14.10 -6.44
CA ASP A 311 15.51 -15.37 -7.09
C ASP A 311 15.54 -16.52 -6.07
N SER A 312 16.29 -16.34 -4.97
CA SER A 312 16.37 -17.34 -3.91
C SER A 312 15.02 -17.68 -3.26
N LEU A 313 14.13 -16.68 -3.13
CA LEU A 313 12.79 -16.88 -2.55
C LEU A 313 11.85 -17.57 -3.54
N GLU A 314 11.95 -17.26 -4.83
CA GLU A 314 11.18 -17.91 -5.88
C GLU A 314 11.61 -19.37 -6.07
N GLU A 315 12.92 -19.66 -6.12
CA GLU A 315 13.44 -21.05 -6.19
C GLU A 315 12.99 -21.89 -4.99
N ALA A 316 12.86 -21.27 -3.82
CA ALA A 316 12.35 -21.91 -2.61
C ALA A 316 10.81 -22.04 -2.58
N GLY A 317 10.09 -21.54 -3.58
CA GLY A 317 8.63 -21.54 -3.65
C GLY A 317 7.95 -20.66 -2.59
N ARG A 318 8.68 -19.70 -2.01
CA ARG A 318 8.18 -18.79 -0.96
C ARG A 318 7.45 -17.58 -1.53
N ILE A 319 7.76 -17.21 -2.78
CA ILE A 319 7.07 -16.16 -3.54
C ILE A 319 6.76 -16.62 -4.96
N ARG A 320 5.89 -15.88 -5.64
CA ARG A 320 5.67 -15.93 -7.08
C ARG A 320 6.15 -14.61 -7.69
N LEU A 321 7.06 -14.66 -8.66
CA LEU A 321 7.39 -13.49 -9.46
C LEU A 321 6.46 -13.42 -10.67
N GLU A 322 5.66 -12.36 -10.73
CA GLU A 322 4.63 -12.20 -11.77
C GLU A 322 4.82 -10.88 -12.52
N THR A 323 4.42 -10.87 -13.79
CA THR A 323 4.13 -9.63 -14.52
C THR A 323 2.88 -8.96 -13.93
N LEU A 324 2.75 -7.64 -14.04
CA LEU A 324 1.58 -6.91 -13.52
C LEU A 324 0.26 -7.41 -14.14
N GLY A 325 0.26 -7.69 -15.45
CA GLY A 325 -0.87 -8.24 -16.17
C GLY A 325 -1.24 -9.65 -15.72
N ALA A 326 -0.26 -10.48 -15.35
CA ALA A 326 -0.52 -11.81 -14.77
C ALA A 326 -1.19 -11.68 -13.39
N SER A 327 -0.65 -10.81 -12.51
CA SER A 327 -1.27 -10.52 -11.22
C SER A 327 -2.70 -10.03 -11.38
N GLY A 328 -2.96 -9.13 -12.35
CA GLY A 328 -4.30 -8.59 -12.59
C GLY A 328 -5.29 -9.63 -13.10
N ARG A 329 -4.88 -10.54 -14.00
CA ARG A 329 -5.73 -11.67 -14.42
C ARG A 329 -6.02 -12.60 -13.25
N TRP A 330 -4.99 -12.99 -12.50
CA TRP A 330 -5.14 -13.83 -11.31
C TRP A 330 -6.11 -13.18 -10.31
N PHE A 331 -5.97 -11.90 -10.01
CA PHE A 331 -6.85 -11.19 -9.08
C PHE A 331 -8.31 -11.23 -9.56
N ARG A 332 -8.55 -10.98 -10.86
CA ARG A 332 -9.89 -11.00 -11.45
C ARG A 332 -10.53 -12.37 -11.49
N GLU A 333 -9.74 -13.42 -11.66
CA GLU A 333 -10.21 -14.81 -11.60
C GLU A 333 -10.60 -15.24 -10.18
N ASN A 334 -9.96 -14.65 -9.16
CA ASN A 334 -10.15 -15.06 -7.77
C ASN A 334 -11.13 -14.17 -6.99
N TYR A 335 -11.32 -12.92 -7.40
CA TYR A 335 -12.07 -11.93 -6.65
C TYR A 335 -13.05 -11.16 -7.53
N ARG A 336 -14.34 -11.29 -7.21
CA ARG A 336 -15.45 -10.55 -7.86
C ARG A 336 -15.49 -9.07 -7.44
N VAL A 337 -15.23 -8.81 -6.16
CA VAL A 337 -15.09 -7.48 -5.54
C VAL A 337 -13.76 -7.43 -4.78
N THR A 338 -13.34 -6.24 -4.33
CA THR A 338 -12.10 -6.09 -3.55
C THR A 338 -12.16 -6.98 -2.30
N PRO A 339 -11.25 -7.96 -2.14
CA PRO A 339 -11.25 -8.86 -1.00
C PRO A 339 -10.65 -8.17 0.25
N PRO A 340 -10.94 -8.68 1.45
CA PRO A 340 -10.10 -8.41 2.61
C PRO A 340 -8.64 -8.84 2.38
N THR A 341 -7.69 -7.97 2.74
CA THR A 341 -6.26 -8.29 2.78
C THR A 341 -5.62 -7.79 4.06
N SER A 342 -4.42 -8.26 4.36
CA SER A 342 -3.67 -7.80 5.53
C SER A 342 -2.18 -7.89 5.31
N VAL A 343 -1.40 -7.06 6.02
CA VAL A 343 0.05 -7.22 6.12
C VAL A 343 0.44 -7.21 7.58
N THR A 344 1.33 -8.13 7.95
CA THR A 344 1.76 -8.32 9.33
C THR A 344 3.28 -8.23 9.43
N VAL A 345 3.79 -7.52 10.44
CA VAL A 345 5.20 -7.52 10.82
C VAL A 345 5.31 -7.90 12.29
N LEU A 346 5.97 -9.03 12.57
CA LEU A 346 6.16 -9.52 13.94
C LEU A 346 7.62 -9.40 14.43
N GLU A 347 8.54 -9.08 13.52
CA GLU A 347 9.95 -8.83 13.81
C GLU A 347 10.34 -7.47 13.27
N ASP A 348 10.86 -6.62 14.15
CA ASP A 348 11.27 -5.27 13.81
C ASP A 348 12.64 -5.24 13.14
N THR A 349 12.73 -4.55 12.01
CA THR A 349 13.99 -4.35 11.28
C THR A 349 15.07 -3.65 12.09
N TYR A 350 14.70 -2.66 12.91
CA TYR A 350 15.66 -1.83 13.64
C TYR A 350 15.82 -2.20 15.12
N GLY A 351 15.17 -3.28 15.57
CA GLY A 351 15.30 -3.79 16.94
C GLY A 351 14.68 -2.92 18.03
N ASN A 352 13.79 -1.98 17.68
CA ASN A 352 13.03 -1.18 18.64
C ASN A 352 11.88 -1.99 19.27
N GLY A 353 11.48 -3.10 18.66
CA GLY A 353 10.42 -3.98 19.16
C GLY A 353 9.05 -3.70 18.55
N ASN A 354 8.98 -2.82 17.55
CA ASN A 354 7.75 -2.47 16.86
C ASN A 354 7.18 -3.63 16.04
N ARG A 355 5.87 -3.85 16.14
CA ARG A 355 5.14 -4.88 15.41
C ARG A 355 3.77 -4.36 15.02
N THR A 356 3.22 -4.85 13.92
CA THR A 356 2.00 -4.28 13.36
C THR A 356 1.17 -5.27 12.56
N VAL A 357 -0.13 -4.99 12.51
CA VAL A 357 -1.08 -5.57 11.55
C VAL A 357 -1.80 -4.43 10.85
N TRP A 358 -1.66 -4.39 9.52
CA TRP A 358 -2.53 -3.66 8.61
C TRP A 358 -3.65 -4.58 8.14
N TYR A 359 -4.86 -4.07 8.12
CA TYR A 359 -6.04 -4.73 7.56
C TYR A 359 -6.70 -3.78 6.57
N ASP A 360 -7.07 -4.29 5.41
CA ASP A 360 -7.80 -3.56 4.38
C ASP A 360 -8.99 -4.39 3.92
N SER A 361 -10.10 -3.74 3.63
CA SER A 361 -11.25 -4.29 2.92
C SER A 361 -11.82 -3.24 1.96
N ARG A 362 -12.89 -3.57 1.25
CA ARG A 362 -13.61 -2.58 0.43
C ARG A 362 -14.35 -1.51 1.25
N PHE A 363 -14.46 -1.69 2.56
CA PHE A 363 -15.21 -0.80 3.46
C PHE A 363 -14.31 0.06 4.33
N TYR A 364 -13.15 -0.45 4.74
CA TYR A 364 -12.26 0.30 5.61
C TYR A 364 -10.83 -0.23 5.54
N ARG A 365 -9.91 0.55 6.10
CA ARG A 365 -8.61 0.07 6.54
C ARG A 365 -8.42 0.31 8.03
N ALA A 366 -7.58 -0.48 8.66
CA ALA A 366 -7.16 -0.26 10.04
C ALA A 366 -5.71 -0.69 10.23
N ASN A 367 -5.02 0.02 11.13
CA ASN A 367 -3.70 -0.38 11.58
C ASN A 367 -3.62 -0.44 13.10
N ILE A 368 -3.18 -1.60 13.60
CA ILE A 368 -2.79 -1.81 14.99
C ILE A 368 -1.26 -1.89 15.05
N LEU A 369 -0.66 -1.06 15.90
CA LEU A 369 0.77 -1.05 16.19
C LEU A 369 0.97 -1.34 17.68
N TRP A 370 1.94 -2.18 18.00
CA TRP A 370 2.41 -2.35 19.36
C TRP A 370 3.94 -2.32 19.43
N ASP A 371 4.41 -1.78 20.55
CA ASP A 371 5.82 -1.58 20.87
C ASP A 371 6.03 -1.86 22.36
N GLY A 372 6.85 -2.86 22.65
CA GLY A 372 7.03 -3.38 24.01
C GLY A 372 5.69 -3.71 24.68
N GLU A 373 5.35 -2.91 25.70
CA GLU A 373 4.12 -3.07 26.48
C GLU A 373 2.94 -2.22 25.98
N SER A 374 3.10 -1.39 24.94
CA SER A 374 2.07 -0.44 24.49
C SER A 374 1.38 -0.94 23.22
N VAL A 375 0.07 -0.74 23.10
CA VAL A 375 -0.72 -1.09 21.90
C VAL A 375 -1.74 -0.02 21.57
N ARG A 376 -1.88 0.27 20.28
CA ARG A 376 -2.84 1.25 19.79
C ARG A 376 -3.30 0.94 18.38
N PHE A 377 -4.53 1.31 18.04
CA PHE A 377 -4.80 1.64 16.65
C PHE A 377 -4.19 3.00 16.37
N ARG A 378 -3.48 3.14 15.24
CA ARG A 378 -2.95 4.43 14.77
C ARG A 378 -3.57 4.92 13.46
N ASP A 379 -4.36 4.08 12.79
CA ASP A 379 -5.10 4.43 11.58
C ASP A 379 -6.41 3.64 11.54
N ILE A 380 -7.52 4.34 11.24
CA ILE A 380 -8.78 3.77 10.78
C ILE A 380 -9.39 4.74 9.77
N HIS A 381 -9.54 4.32 8.52
CA HIS A 381 -10.23 5.08 7.48
C HIS A 381 -11.39 4.26 6.92
N ILE A 382 -12.50 4.94 6.66
CA ILE A 382 -13.69 4.38 6.00
C ILE A 382 -13.65 4.73 4.52
N PHE A 383 -14.07 3.77 3.70
CA PHE A 383 -14.28 3.92 2.27
C PHE A 383 -15.76 4.04 1.98
N ASP A 384 -16.14 5.12 1.29
CA ASP A 384 -17.50 5.38 0.86
C ASP A 384 -17.49 5.68 -0.62
N GLU A 385 -18.00 4.77 -1.43
CA GLU A 385 -17.89 4.85 -2.90
C GLU A 385 -18.64 6.04 -3.50
N ARG A 386 -19.53 6.68 -2.73
CA ARG A 386 -20.29 7.88 -3.10
C ARG A 386 -19.43 9.14 -3.01
N VAL A 387 -18.32 9.11 -2.27
CA VAL A 387 -17.42 10.27 -2.12
C VAL A 387 -16.65 10.48 -3.42
N LYS A 388 -17.10 11.48 -4.16
CA LYS A 388 -16.58 11.84 -5.47
C LYS A 388 -15.19 12.49 -5.40
N SER A 389 -14.27 12.04 -6.25
CA SER A 389 -12.97 12.70 -6.47
C SER A 389 -13.16 14.07 -7.14
N ASP A 390 -12.30 15.04 -6.83
CA ASP A 390 -12.31 16.36 -7.50
C ASP A 390 -11.92 16.27 -8.98
N TYR A 391 -11.33 15.14 -9.38
CA TYR A 391 -10.79 14.95 -10.72
C TYR A 391 -11.70 14.14 -11.64
N VAL A 392 -12.84 13.59 -11.19
CA VAL A 392 -13.64 12.70 -12.05
C VAL A 392 -14.40 13.45 -13.15
N ASP A 393 -14.98 14.61 -12.83
CA ASP A 393 -15.76 15.42 -13.79
C ASP A 393 -15.01 16.66 -14.28
N SER A 394 -13.98 17.07 -13.55
CA SER A 394 -13.25 18.32 -13.74
C SER A 394 -11.76 18.09 -13.78
N LYS A 395 -11.04 19.01 -14.41
CA LYS A 395 -9.59 19.06 -14.33
C LYS A 395 -9.12 19.75 -13.05
N GLY A 396 -8.02 19.25 -12.51
CA GLY A 396 -7.23 19.98 -11.53
C GLY A 396 -6.55 21.18 -12.19
N THR A 397 -6.37 22.26 -11.43
CA THR A 397 -5.67 23.48 -11.85
C THR A 397 -4.52 23.84 -10.92
N SER A 398 -4.22 22.97 -9.96
CA SER A 398 -3.13 23.11 -9.01
C SER A 398 -1.96 22.26 -9.44
N ASN A 399 -0.74 22.71 -9.12
CA ASN A 399 0.45 21.89 -9.26
C ASN A 399 0.46 20.67 -8.33
N GLN A 400 -0.48 20.62 -7.37
CA GLN A 400 -0.68 19.50 -6.46
C GLN A 400 -1.87 18.62 -6.82
N CYS A 401 -1.74 17.31 -6.56
CA CYS A 401 -2.84 16.35 -6.60
C CYS A 401 -3.17 15.84 -5.21
N ILE A 402 -4.45 15.79 -4.84
CA ILE A 402 -4.90 15.36 -3.51
C ILE A 402 -6.01 14.32 -3.66
N TYR A 403 -5.73 13.09 -3.23
CA TYR A 403 -6.74 12.06 -3.00
C TYR A 403 -6.71 11.66 -1.53
N GLU A 404 -7.89 11.62 -0.93
CA GLU A 404 -8.04 11.33 0.49
C GLU A 404 -9.28 10.51 0.78
N ALA A 405 -9.15 9.51 1.64
CA ALA A 405 -10.29 8.76 2.17
C ALA A 405 -10.92 9.47 3.38
N CYS A 406 -11.78 8.76 4.13
CA CYS A 406 -12.59 9.31 5.21
C CYS A 406 -12.06 8.87 6.59
N PRO A 407 -11.30 9.72 7.31
CA PRO A 407 -10.63 9.31 8.55
C PRO A 407 -11.59 9.24 9.74
N VAL A 408 -11.58 8.10 10.43
CA VAL A 408 -12.10 7.97 11.81
C VAL A 408 -10.95 8.03 12.82
N LEU A 409 -9.76 7.59 12.40
CA LEU A 409 -8.51 7.84 13.07
C LEU A 409 -7.42 8.10 12.01
N ASP A 410 -6.89 9.32 11.99
CA ASP A 410 -5.71 9.68 11.20
C ASP A 410 -4.55 10.03 12.15
N GLY A 411 -3.85 8.99 12.60
CA GLY A 411 -2.73 9.14 13.52
C GLY A 411 -1.58 9.96 12.94
N PHE A 412 -1.38 10.01 11.62
CA PHE A 412 -0.31 10.84 11.06
C PHE A 412 -0.62 12.33 11.17
N ARG A 413 -1.80 12.75 10.70
CA ARG A 413 -2.15 14.18 10.62
C ARG A 413 -2.64 14.76 11.94
N TRP A 414 -3.24 13.94 12.80
CA TRP A 414 -3.81 14.43 14.05
C TRP A 414 -2.79 14.44 15.20
N SER A 415 -1.64 13.79 15.05
CA SER A 415 -0.58 13.75 16.07
C SER A 415 0.29 15.00 16.09
N THR A 416 1.13 15.07 17.13
CA THR A 416 2.37 15.85 17.18
C THR A 416 3.55 14.87 17.26
N PRO A 417 4.80 15.33 17.13
CA PRO A 417 5.96 14.43 17.29
C PRO A 417 6.08 13.80 18.69
N GLN A 418 5.42 14.36 19.71
CA GLN A 418 5.48 13.91 21.10
C GLN A 418 4.21 13.19 21.56
N GLU A 419 3.06 13.53 20.98
CA GLU A 419 1.76 12.99 21.39
C GLU A 419 1.03 12.41 20.19
N TYR A 420 0.68 11.12 20.29
CA TYR A 420 0.01 10.41 19.22
C TYR A 420 -1.52 10.46 19.36
N ALA A 421 -2.19 10.91 18.30
CA ALA A 421 -3.59 10.61 18.07
C ALA A 421 -3.77 9.11 17.82
N ALA A 422 -4.58 8.46 18.63
CA ALA A 422 -4.71 7.00 18.60
C ALA A 422 -5.97 6.53 19.33
N ILE A 423 -6.34 5.27 19.07
CA ILE A 423 -7.27 4.52 19.93
C ILE A 423 -6.45 3.59 20.81
N ARG A 424 -6.50 3.81 22.12
CA ARG A 424 -5.76 3.05 23.14
C ARG A 424 -6.70 2.18 23.97
N PHE A 425 -6.13 1.13 24.56
CA PHE A 425 -6.83 0.18 25.41
C PHE A 425 -6.69 0.58 26.87
N PHE A 426 -7.78 0.52 27.63
CA PHE A 426 -7.80 0.83 29.06
C PHE A 426 -8.47 -0.29 29.85
N GLU A 427 -7.92 -0.60 31.02
CA GLU A 427 -8.48 -1.55 31.99
C GLU A 427 -8.55 -0.91 33.38
N GLY A 428 -9.53 -1.33 34.19
CA GLY A 428 -9.70 -0.84 35.56
C GLY A 428 -11.10 -0.99 36.10
N SER A 429 -11.47 -0.08 37.00
CA SER A 429 -12.81 0.03 37.58
C SER A 429 -13.34 1.46 37.43
N GLU A 430 -14.63 1.69 37.68
CA GLU A 430 -15.23 3.03 37.60
C GLU A 430 -14.39 4.08 38.35
N GLY A 431 -14.04 5.16 37.66
CA GLY A 431 -13.21 6.25 38.18
C GLY A 431 -11.70 6.00 38.18
N ASN A 432 -11.22 4.80 37.86
CA ASN A 432 -9.81 4.45 37.89
C ASN A 432 -9.40 3.52 36.72
N PHE A 433 -9.50 4.04 35.49
CA PHE A 433 -9.00 3.38 34.29
C PHE A 433 -7.55 3.77 34.02
N ARG A 434 -6.72 2.79 33.71
CA ARG A 434 -5.33 2.99 33.26
C ARG A 434 -5.14 2.38 31.88
N GLU A 435 -4.19 2.93 31.13
CA GLU A 435 -3.81 2.35 29.84
C GLU A 435 -3.28 0.93 30.05
N MET A 436 -3.79 0.00 29.26
CA MET A 436 -3.43 -1.42 29.31
C MET A 436 -1.97 -1.60 28.91
N LYS A 437 -1.25 -2.43 29.66
CA LYS A 437 0.11 -2.85 29.34
C LYS A 437 0.12 -4.29 28.84
N LEU A 438 0.74 -4.53 27.70
CA LEU A 438 0.87 -5.85 27.10
C LEU A 438 1.95 -6.69 27.79
N SER A 439 1.66 -7.98 27.93
CA SER A 439 2.62 -9.04 28.24
C SER A 439 2.84 -10.00 27.08
N GLY A 440 1.95 -10.00 26.08
CA GLY A 440 2.11 -10.79 24.87
C GLY A 440 1.00 -10.56 23.85
N VAL A 441 1.30 -10.86 22.59
CA VAL A 441 0.39 -10.76 21.45
C VAL A 441 0.55 -12.00 20.58
N ASP A 442 -0.55 -12.67 20.27
CA ASP A 442 -0.59 -13.69 19.23
C ASP A 442 -1.40 -13.17 18.04
N VAL A 443 -0.89 -13.41 16.83
CA VAL A 443 -1.56 -13.02 15.58
C VAL A 443 -1.88 -14.28 14.79
N SER A 444 -3.11 -14.38 14.34
CA SER A 444 -3.61 -15.51 13.57
C SER A 444 -4.64 -15.05 12.53
N THR A 445 -4.97 -15.97 11.62
CA THR A 445 -6.02 -15.79 10.63
C THR A 445 -7.17 -16.74 10.93
N SER A 446 -8.38 -16.36 10.51
CA SER A 446 -9.56 -17.20 10.62
C SER A 446 -10.26 -17.25 9.26
N GLY A 447 -10.07 -18.37 8.56
CA GLY A 447 -10.50 -18.48 7.17
C GLY A 447 -9.69 -17.55 6.25
N LYS A 448 -10.33 -17.05 5.19
CA LYS A 448 -9.69 -16.19 4.18
C LYS A 448 -9.92 -14.70 4.39
N ASP A 449 -10.75 -14.32 5.37
CA ASP A 449 -11.35 -12.98 5.42
C ASP A 449 -11.13 -12.24 6.75
N ALA A 450 -10.65 -12.96 7.79
CA ALA A 450 -10.54 -12.40 9.13
C ALA A 450 -9.12 -12.46 9.71
N MET A 451 -8.66 -11.32 10.22
CA MET A 451 -7.46 -11.22 11.04
C MET A 451 -7.85 -11.23 12.53
N CYS A 452 -7.16 -12.06 13.31
CA CYS A 452 -7.40 -12.23 14.74
C CYS A 452 -6.13 -11.92 15.52
N LEU A 453 -6.23 -10.98 16.46
CA LEU A 453 -5.17 -10.69 17.43
C LEU A 453 -5.67 -11.06 18.82
N GLU A 454 -4.82 -11.74 19.59
CA GLU A 454 -5.06 -11.98 21.01
C GLU A 454 -4.01 -11.24 21.84
N PHE A 455 -4.47 -10.31 22.66
CA PHE A 455 -3.64 -9.56 23.59
C PHE A 455 -3.75 -10.15 25.00
N ARG A 456 -2.60 -10.31 25.63
CA ARG A 456 -2.48 -10.59 27.06
C ARG A 456 -2.01 -9.32 27.76
N SER A 457 -2.73 -8.88 28.78
CA SER A 457 -2.25 -7.76 29.61
C SER A 457 -1.30 -8.23 30.71
N ALA A 458 -0.54 -7.31 31.28
CA ALA A 458 0.31 -7.55 32.44
C ALA A 458 -0.49 -7.98 33.68
N ASP A 459 -1.77 -7.61 33.76
CA ASP A 459 -2.69 -8.03 34.82
C ASP A 459 -3.31 -9.42 34.57
N GLY A 460 -2.91 -10.11 33.50
CA GLY A 460 -3.37 -11.45 33.16
C GLY A 460 -4.74 -11.51 32.46
N ASN A 461 -5.28 -10.36 32.03
CA ASN A 461 -6.51 -10.32 31.24
C ASN A 461 -6.21 -10.69 29.78
N ARG A 462 -7.22 -11.28 29.10
CA ARG A 462 -7.16 -11.58 27.68
C ARG A 462 -8.17 -10.74 26.92
N TYR A 463 -7.72 -10.20 25.79
CA TYR A 463 -8.52 -9.42 24.85
C TYR A 463 -8.32 -9.98 23.46
N THR A 464 -9.37 -10.00 22.66
CA THR A 464 -9.30 -10.41 21.26
C THR A 464 -9.78 -9.27 20.39
N VAL A 465 -9.09 -9.06 19.28
CA VAL A 465 -9.49 -8.15 18.19
C VAL A 465 -9.66 -8.99 16.94
N ARG A 466 -10.86 -8.97 16.38
CA ARG A 466 -11.19 -9.63 15.12
C ARG A 466 -11.58 -8.56 14.10
N MET A 467 -10.83 -8.48 13.01
CA MET A 467 -11.11 -7.59 11.88
C MET A 467 -11.66 -8.44 10.74
N GLU A 468 -12.85 -8.10 10.27
CA GLU A 468 -13.60 -8.76 9.18
C GLU A 468 -14.01 -7.73 8.13
N GLU A 469 -14.54 -8.17 7.00
CA GLU A 469 -14.74 -7.32 5.83
C GLU A 469 -15.48 -6.01 6.16
N ASP A 470 -16.54 -6.09 6.98
CA ASP A 470 -17.43 -4.99 7.31
C ASP A 470 -17.28 -4.45 8.73
N GLY A 471 -16.35 -4.95 9.54
CA GLY A 471 -16.31 -4.54 10.94
C GLY A 471 -15.14 -5.04 11.79
N ILE A 472 -15.04 -4.43 12.98
CA ILE A 472 -14.04 -4.77 13.99
C ILE A 472 -14.78 -5.19 15.26
N GLU A 473 -14.58 -6.43 15.70
CA GLU A 473 -15.08 -6.94 16.97
C GLU A 473 -13.95 -7.03 18.00
N LEU A 474 -14.18 -6.47 19.18
CA LEU A 474 -13.31 -6.63 20.32
C LEU A 474 -14.05 -7.31 21.46
N LYS A 475 -13.44 -8.35 22.01
CA LYS A 475 -13.93 -9.04 23.21
C LYS A 475 -12.86 -9.04 24.26
N GLY A 476 -13.24 -8.79 25.50
CA GLY A 476 -12.33 -8.81 26.63
C GLY A 476 -13.05 -9.11 27.93
N GLY A 477 -12.30 -9.08 29.03
CA GLY A 477 -12.88 -9.21 30.36
C GLY A 477 -13.08 -10.64 30.83
N THR A 478 -12.19 -11.58 30.49
CA THR A 478 -12.12 -12.87 31.18
C THR A 478 -11.62 -12.76 32.63
N GLY A 479 -11.33 -11.54 33.12
CA GLY A 479 -10.89 -11.24 34.48
C GLY A 479 -11.86 -10.34 35.27
N ARG A 480 -11.38 -9.75 36.38
CA ARG A 480 -12.20 -8.98 37.34
C ARG A 480 -12.35 -7.49 37.01
N MET A 481 -11.71 -7.00 35.95
CA MET A 481 -11.67 -5.57 35.59
C MET A 481 -12.55 -5.28 34.38
N ASP A 482 -13.16 -4.10 34.39
CA ASP A 482 -13.79 -3.54 33.20
C ASP A 482 -12.71 -3.05 32.23
N TRP A 483 -13.08 -2.96 30.96
CA TRP A 483 -12.20 -2.43 29.92
C TRP A 483 -12.96 -1.47 29.00
N ARG A 484 -12.22 -0.64 28.29
CA ARG A 484 -12.75 0.32 27.30
C ARG A 484 -11.64 0.75 26.34
N LEU A 485 -12.04 1.34 25.22
CA LEU A 485 -11.11 2.05 24.34
C LEU A 485 -11.25 3.55 24.52
N CYS A 486 -10.18 4.30 24.24
CA CYS A 486 -10.20 5.75 24.19
C CYS A 486 -9.57 6.24 22.90
N LEU A 487 -10.37 6.90 22.06
CA LEU A 487 -9.89 7.75 20.98
C LEU A 487 -9.52 9.10 21.57
N SER A 488 -8.27 9.50 21.42
CA SER A 488 -7.79 10.81 21.86
C SER A 488 -6.88 11.43 20.82
N VAL A 489 -6.88 12.76 20.76
CA VAL A 489 -5.89 13.56 20.01
C VAL A 489 -5.06 14.41 20.97
N PRO A 490 -3.87 14.87 20.58
CA PRO A 490 -3.01 15.72 21.39
C PRO A 490 -3.68 16.99 21.92
N GLU A 491 -3.13 17.54 22.99
CA GLU A 491 -3.57 18.83 23.52
C GLU A 491 -3.48 19.93 22.45
N GLY A 492 -4.49 20.80 22.39
CA GLY A 492 -4.57 21.88 21.39
C GLY A 492 -5.04 21.47 19.98
N ARG A 493 -5.20 20.17 19.70
CA ARG A 493 -5.89 19.68 18.49
C ARG A 493 -7.40 19.55 18.74
N THR A 494 -8.22 19.53 17.69
CA THR A 494 -9.66 19.24 17.81
C THR A 494 -9.97 17.93 17.12
N LEU A 495 -10.63 17.01 17.81
CA LEU A 495 -11.10 15.75 17.21
C LEU A 495 -12.26 16.07 16.23
N PRO A 496 -12.11 15.81 14.91
CA PRO A 496 -13.04 16.26 13.87
C PRO A 496 -14.25 15.32 13.70
N LEU A 497 -14.67 14.65 14.77
CA LEU A 497 -15.74 13.67 14.80
C LEU A 497 -16.73 13.99 15.92
N THR A 498 -18.01 13.73 15.66
CA THR A 498 -19.12 13.97 16.57
C THR A 498 -19.75 12.66 17.00
N VAL A 499 -20.06 12.53 18.29
CA VAL A 499 -20.82 11.40 18.82
C VAL A 499 -22.31 11.72 18.70
N THR A 500 -23.11 10.80 18.17
CA THR A 500 -24.57 10.96 18.09
C THR A 500 -25.23 10.96 19.46
N ASP A 501 -26.42 11.55 19.57
CA ASP A 501 -27.14 11.70 20.84
C ASP A 501 -27.45 10.36 21.53
N ASP A 502 -27.68 9.30 20.75
CA ASP A 502 -27.88 7.93 21.25
C ASP A 502 -26.57 7.23 21.68
N GLY A 503 -25.43 7.87 21.45
CA GLY A 503 -24.10 7.33 21.73
C GLY A 503 -23.73 6.13 20.87
N LYS A 504 -24.39 5.89 19.73
CA LYS A 504 -24.16 4.71 18.88
C LYS A 504 -23.21 4.95 17.72
N SER A 505 -23.09 6.18 17.22
CA SER A 505 -22.23 6.47 16.09
C SER A 505 -21.23 7.58 16.38
N LEU A 506 -20.08 7.48 15.71
CA LEU A 506 -19.04 8.50 15.66
C LEU A 506 -18.92 8.95 14.21
N LYS A 507 -19.32 10.19 13.91
CA LYS A 507 -19.58 10.67 12.55
C LYS A 507 -18.78 11.91 12.18
N SER A 508 -18.51 12.06 10.88
CA SER A 508 -18.03 13.29 10.25
C SER A 508 -18.59 13.38 8.82
N GLU A 509 -18.20 14.40 8.08
CA GLU A 509 -18.68 14.65 6.73
C GLU A 509 -17.50 14.92 5.79
N LYS A 510 -17.56 14.35 4.59
CA LYS A 510 -16.65 14.67 3.49
C LYS A 510 -17.46 14.93 2.22
N LYS A 511 -17.37 16.14 1.69
CA LYS A 511 -18.04 16.56 0.44
C LYS A 511 -19.56 16.30 0.46
N GLY A 512 -20.25 16.59 1.55
CA GLY A 512 -21.69 16.35 1.69
C GLY A 512 -22.08 14.89 1.95
N ILE A 513 -21.11 13.98 2.09
CA ILE A 513 -21.35 12.58 2.44
C ILE A 513 -20.96 12.36 3.89
N GLU A 514 -21.92 11.94 4.70
CA GLU A 514 -21.69 11.56 6.09
C GLU A 514 -21.03 10.18 6.15
N TYR A 515 -19.96 10.07 6.93
CA TYR A 515 -19.23 8.83 7.16
C TYR A 515 -18.90 8.66 8.65
N GLY A 516 -18.57 7.44 9.07
CA GLY A 516 -18.21 7.19 10.46
C GLY A 516 -18.19 5.72 10.84
N LEU A 517 -18.12 5.47 12.15
CA LEU A 517 -18.30 4.15 12.76
C LEU A 517 -19.60 4.08 13.51
N THR A 518 -20.25 2.92 13.49
CA THR A 518 -21.41 2.63 14.33
C THR A 518 -21.14 1.44 15.23
N LEU A 519 -21.45 1.56 16.53
CA LEU A 519 -21.34 0.47 17.48
C LEU A 519 -22.63 -0.34 17.51
N THR A 520 -22.59 -1.55 16.95
CA THR A 520 -23.70 -2.52 17.09
C THR A 520 -23.74 -3.12 18.50
N LYS A 521 -22.61 -3.17 19.20
CA LYS A 521 -22.50 -3.47 20.63
C LYS A 521 -21.60 -2.45 21.32
N GLY A 522 -22.05 -1.96 22.47
CA GLY A 522 -21.37 -0.89 23.23
C GLY A 522 -21.92 0.50 22.93
N ARG A 523 -21.19 1.52 23.41
CA ARG A 523 -21.56 2.94 23.24
C ARG A 523 -20.33 3.86 23.25
N PHE A 524 -20.44 4.97 22.54
CA PHE A 524 -19.52 6.10 22.60
C PHE A 524 -19.91 7.06 23.73
N ILE A 525 -18.92 7.61 24.41
CA ILE A 525 -19.09 8.67 25.41
C ILE A 525 -18.05 9.76 25.12
N ARG A 526 -18.51 10.94 24.74
CA ARG A 526 -17.63 12.11 24.57
C ARG A 526 -17.21 12.63 25.94
N SER A 527 -15.91 12.89 26.10
CA SER A 527 -15.34 13.51 27.29
C SER A 527 -14.27 14.52 26.86
N GLY A 528 -14.65 15.80 26.77
CA GLY A 528 -13.78 16.85 26.26
C GLY A 528 -13.35 16.56 24.81
N ASN A 529 -12.04 16.38 24.61
CA ASN A 529 -11.45 16.10 23.30
C ASN A 529 -11.17 14.61 23.03
N SER A 530 -11.70 13.74 23.89
CA SER A 530 -11.58 12.29 23.76
C SER A 530 -12.95 11.64 23.62
N VAL A 531 -13.00 10.47 22.99
CA VAL A 531 -14.19 9.64 22.86
C VAL A 531 -13.88 8.27 23.44
N TRP A 532 -14.62 7.89 24.48
CA TRP A 532 -14.54 6.57 25.09
C TRP A 532 -15.49 5.61 24.39
N MET A 533 -15.02 4.40 24.10
CA MET A 533 -15.83 3.31 23.55
C MET A 533 -16.01 2.28 24.65
N VAL A 534 -17.23 2.20 25.20
CA VAL A 534 -17.56 1.37 26.36
C VAL A 534 -18.22 0.08 25.89
N PRO A 535 -17.65 -1.11 26.21
CA PRO A 535 -18.21 -2.39 25.80
C PRO A 535 -19.57 -2.65 26.43
N GLU A 536 -20.42 -3.39 25.71
CA GLU A 536 -21.64 -3.97 26.23
C GLU A 536 -21.39 -5.46 26.52
N LYS A 537 -21.53 -5.85 27.80
CA LYS A 537 -21.30 -7.23 28.27
C LYS A 537 -19.92 -7.78 27.83
N GLY A 538 -18.89 -6.93 27.90
CA GLY A 538 -17.52 -7.29 27.53
C GLY A 538 -17.24 -7.34 26.02
N VAL A 539 -18.15 -6.84 25.19
CA VAL A 539 -18.01 -6.82 23.72
C VAL A 539 -18.16 -5.40 23.18
N LEU A 540 -17.25 -5.00 22.30
CA LEU A 540 -17.43 -3.88 21.36
C LEU A 540 -17.52 -4.46 19.95
N SER A 541 -18.51 -4.02 19.18
CA SER A 541 -18.64 -4.41 17.78
C SER A 541 -18.82 -3.14 16.96
N MET A 542 -17.84 -2.84 16.12
CA MET A 542 -17.81 -1.68 15.23
C MET A 542 -18.23 -2.12 13.83
N ASP A 543 -19.29 -1.52 13.30
CA ASP A 543 -19.66 -1.57 11.90
C ASP A 543 -18.86 -0.48 11.15
N CYS A 544 -18.06 -0.95 10.20
CA CYS A 544 -17.18 -0.15 9.34
C CYS A 544 -17.72 -0.06 7.90
N SER A 545 -18.89 -0.61 7.60
CA SER A 545 -19.44 -0.64 6.25
C SER A 545 -19.92 0.73 5.71
N GLY A 546 -19.90 1.76 6.58
CA GLY A 546 -20.34 3.13 6.27
C GLY A 546 -21.85 3.32 6.38
N SER A 547 -22.30 4.56 6.18
CA SER A 547 -23.72 4.95 6.24
C SER A 547 -24.45 4.45 4.99
N ARG A 548 -24.93 3.20 4.97
CA ARG A 548 -25.76 2.70 3.86
C ARG A 548 -27.12 3.38 3.80
#